data_AF-A0A0F9E8P6-F1
#
_entry.id   AF-A0A0F9E8P6-F1
#
_cell.length_a   1.000
_cell.length_b   1.000
_cell.length_c   1.000
_cell.angle_alpha   90.00
_cell.angle_beta   90.00
_cell.angle_gamma   90.00
#
_symmetry.space_group_name_H-M   'P 1'
#
loop_
_entity.id
_entity.type
_entity.pdbx_description
1 polymer ?
#
loop_
_entity_poly.entity_id
_entity_poly.type
_entity_poly.pdbx_seq_one_letter_code
_entity_poly.pdbx_strand_id
1 'polypeptide(L)'
;DTVTHVVEVIDGYLLATVLFIFSLGLYELFISKIEEAENSENSKVLAIHSIDDLKARLGRVILMILIVTFFEHAIRMEFHGPLDLLALAAGIGLISLALYFSHSDDK
;
A
#
# COMPACT_ATOMS: atom_id res chain seq x y z
N ASP A 1 11.75 -18.38 17.31
CA ASP A 1 10.39 -18.93 17.38
C ASP A 1 9.34 -17.90 17.72
N THR A 2 9.39 -17.23 18.88
CA THR A 2 8.37 -16.23 19.27
C THR A 2 8.34 -14.99 18.38
N VAL A 3 9.50 -14.45 17.99
CA VAL A 3 9.58 -13.26 17.11
C VAL A 3 9.06 -13.56 15.70
N THR A 4 9.38 -14.74 15.16
CA THR A 4 8.90 -15.19 13.83
C THR A 4 7.38 -15.29 13.80
N HIS A 5 6.78 -15.83 14.86
CA HIS A 5 5.33 -15.94 14.99
C HIS A 5 4.64 -14.58 15.09
N VAL A 6 5.26 -13.61 15.77
CA VAL A 6 4.73 -12.24 15.86
C VAL A 6 4.77 -11.54 14.50
N VAL A 7 5.85 -11.71 13.74
CA VAL A 7 5.97 -11.13 12.38
C VAL A 7 4.91 -11.69 11.44
N GLU A 8 4.63 -12.99 11.51
CA GLU A 8 3.58 -13.63 10.70
C GLU A 8 2.17 -13.11 11.03
N VAL A 9 1.87 -12.87 12.32
CA VAL A 9 0.58 -12.29 12.73
C VAL A 9 0.45 -10.83 12.30
N ILE A 10 1.55 -10.05 12.37
CA ILE A 10 1.57 -8.66 11.92
C ILE A 10 1.33 -8.58 10.40
N ASP A 11 1.95 -9.46 9.63
CA ASP A 11 1.74 -9.53 8.18
C ASP A 11 0.27 -9.86 7.84
N GLY A 12 -0.31 -10.85 8.50
CA GLY A 12 -1.74 -11.18 8.35
C GLY A 12 -2.66 -10.00 8.69
N TYR A 13 -2.33 -9.20 9.71
CA TYR A 13 -3.07 -7.99 10.06
C TYR A 13 -2.94 -6.89 9.00
N LEU A 14 -1.75 -6.70 8.43
CA LEU A 14 -1.51 -5.75 7.34
C LEU A 14 -2.31 -6.15 6.09
N LEU A 15 -2.30 -7.43 5.72
CA LEU A 15 -3.10 -7.96 4.62
C LEU A 15 -4.60 -7.75 4.86
N ALA A 16 -5.10 -8.01 6.08
CA ALA A 16 -6.51 -7.78 6.43
C ALA A 16 -6.90 -6.30 6.33
N THR A 17 -6.03 -5.40 6.81
CA THR A 17 -6.25 -3.95 6.73
C THR A 17 -6.30 -3.46 5.28
N VAL A 18 -5.43 -4.01 4.43
CA VAL A 18 -5.41 -3.74 2.99
C VAL A 18 -6.70 -4.19 2.31
N LEU A 19 -7.17 -5.40 2.60
CA LEU A 19 -8.43 -5.92 2.07
C LEU A 19 -9.62 -5.07 2.55
N PHE A 20 -9.57 -4.56 3.78
CA PHE A 20 -10.58 -3.67 4.32
C PHE A 20 -10.61 -2.31 3.60
N ILE A 21 -9.46 -1.68 3.38
CA ILE A 21 -9.33 -0.45 2.59
C ILE A 21 -9.85 -0.67 1.16
N PHE A 22 -9.51 -1.80 0.55
CA PHE A 22 -10.00 -2.18 -0.78
C PHE A 22 -11.52 -2.33 -0.80
N SER A 23 -12.10 -3.01 0.19
CA SER A 23 -13.55 -3.16 0.34
C SER A 23 -14.26 -1.81 0.48
N LEU A 24 -13.68 -0.86 1.22
CA LEU A 24 -14.23 0.49 1.35
C LEU A 24 -14.15 1.26 0.02
N GLY A 25 -13.04 1.14 -0.71
CA GLY A 25 -12.90 1.72 -2.05
C GLY A 25 -13.90 1.15 -3.06
N LEU A 26 -14.16 -0.16 -3.03
CA LEU A 26 -15.20 -0.79 -3.85
C LEU A 26 -16.62 -0.38 -3.43
N TYR A 27 -16.87 -0.22 -2.12
CA TYR A 27 -18.16 0.26 -1.60
C TYR A 27 -18.47 1.67 -2.13
N GLU A 28 -17.49 2.57 -2.06
CA GLU A 28 -17.64 3.93 -2.57
C GLU A 28 -17.83 3.97 -4.10
N LEU A 29 -17.17 3.06 -4.83
CA LEU A 29 -17.26 2.97 -6.30
C LEU A 29 -18.59 2.40 -6.80
N PHE A 30 -19.13 1.38 -6.15
CA PHE A 30 -20.25 0.59 -6.66
C PHE A 30 -21.58 0.81 -5.92
N ILE A 31 -21.56 1.29 -4.68
CA ILE A 31 -22.76 1.37 -3.82
C ILE A 31 -23.15 2.82 -3.57
N SER A 32 -22.35 3.57 -2.81
CA SER A 32 -22.61 4.97 -2.50
C SER A 32 -21.43 5.62 -1.81
N LYS A 33 -21.35 6.94 -1.95
CA LYS A 33 -20.48 7.76 -1.10
C LYS A 33 -20.89 7.57 0.36
N ILE A 34 -19.89 7.49 1.24
CA ILE A 34 -20.11 7.38 2.68
C ILE A 34 -20.53 8.77 3.19
N GLU A 35 -21.84 9.04 3.14
CA GLU A 35 -22.48 10.34 3.40
C GLU A 35 -22.29 10.83 4.85
N GLU A 36 -22.00 9.92 5.79
CA GLU A 36 -21.77 10.22 7.20
C GLU A 36 -20.45 10.99 7.45
N ALA A 37 -19.54 11.02 6.46
CA ALA A 37 -18.34 11.85 6.47
C ALA A 37 -18.56 13.27 5.90
N GLU A 38 -19.63 13.51 5.13
CA GLU A 38 -19.92 14.82 4.51
C GLU A 38 -20.64 15.78 5.48
N ASN A 39 -21.40 15.28 6.46
CA ASN A 39 -22.20 16.10 7.38
C ASN A 39 -21.48 16.53 8.67
N SER A 40 -20.21 16.16 8.86
CA SER A 40 -19.39 16.66 9.97
C SER A 40 -18.49 17.79 9.48
N GLU A 41 -18.41 18.89 10.23
CA GLU A 41 -17.74 20.16 9.84
C GLU A 41 -16.20 20.08 9.60
N ASN A 42 -15.63 18.89 9.41
CA ASN A 42 -14.23 18.64 9.02
C ASN A 42 -14.09 18.18 7.56
N SER A 43 -14.95 18.68 6.68
CA SER A 43 -15.12 18.34 5.26
C SER A 43 -13.98 18.81 4.32
N LYS A 44 -12.72 18.49 4.63
CA LYS A 44 -11.59 18.71 3.69
C LYS A 44 -10.75 17.47 3.41
N VAL A 45 -11.02 16.33 4.04
CA VAL A 45 -10.18 15.12 3.91
C VAL A 45 -10.75 14.10 2.90
N LEU A 46 -12.03 14.16 2.55
CA LEU A 46 -12.71 13.07 1.82
C LEU A 46 -13.58 13.51 0.61
N ALA A 47 -13.41 14.72 0.09
CA ALA A 47 -14.12 15.13 -1.13
C ALA A 47 -13.44 14.55 -2.38
N ILE A 48 -13.72 13.28 -2.71
CA ILE A 48 -13.25 12.64 -3.95
C ILE A 48 -14.28 12.84 -5.06
N HIS A 49 -13.86 13.52 -6.12
CA HIS A 49 -14.65 13.80 -7.33
C HIS A 49 -13.96 13.16 -8.54
N SER A 50 -13.99 11.82 -8.71
CA SER A 50 -13.84 11.08 -9.99
C SER A 50 -13.32 9.65 -9.80
N ILE A 51 -13.65 8.74 -10.73
CA ILE A 51 -13.03 7.41 -10.86
C ILE A 51 -11.51 7.50 -11.04
N ASP A 52 -10.98 8.56 -11.63
CA ASP A 52 -9.52 8.72 -11.79
C ASP A 52 -8.82 9.09 -10.49
N ASP A 53 -9.50 9.80 -9.58
CA ASP A 53 -8.98 10.10 -8.23
C ASP A 53 -9.06 8.85 -7.33
N LEU A 54 -10.09 8.03 -7.51
CA LEU A 54 -10.15 6.67 -6.92
C LEU A 54 -9.03 5.76 -7.46
N LYS A 55 -8.75 5.80 -8.77
CA LYS A 55 -7.67 5.03 -9.41
C LYS A 55 -6.29 5.47 -8.93
N ALA A 56 -6.08 6.77 -8.76
CA ALA A 56 -4.84 7.33 -8.21
C ALA A 56 -4.64 6.90 -6.74
N ARG A 57 -5.69 7.00 -5.91
CA ARG A 57 -5.67 6.55 -4.51
C ARG A 57 -5.45 5.04 -4.38
N LEU A 58 -6.14 4.25 -5.20
CA LEU A 58 -5.99 2.80 -5.25
C LEU A 58 -4.57 2.40 -5.70
N GLY A 59 -4.02 3.07 -6.72
CA GLY A 59 -2.66 2.87 -7.19
C GLY A 59 -1.62 3.13 -6.09
N ARG A 60 -1.83 4.17 -5.29
CA ARG A 60 -0.97 4.50 -4.13
C ARG A 60 -1.03 3.42 -3.05
N VAL A 61 -2.22 2.88 -2.78
CA VAL A 61 -2.41 1.76 -1.83
C VAL A 61 -1.74 0.48 -2.34
N ILE A 62 -1.91 0.15 -3.62
CA ILE A 62 -1.27 -1.03 -4.25
C ILE A 62 0.26 -0.91 -4.20
N LEU A 63 0.80 0.28 -4.44
CA LEU A 63 2.23 0.55 -4.29
C LEU A 63 2.72 0.27 -2.87
N MET A 64 1.98 0.71 -1.85
CA MET A 64 2.31 0.42 -0.46
C MET A 64 2.33 -1.09 -0.15
N ILE A 65 1.36 -1.86 -0.68
CA ILE A 65 1.33 -3.33 -0.52
C ILE A 65 2.58 -3.97 -1.13
N LEU A 66 2.90 -3.61 -2.38
CA LEU A 66 4.07 -4.13 -3.08
C LEU A 66 5.38 -3.87 -2.32
N ILE A 67 5.49 -2.70 -1.69
CA ILE A 67 6.64 -2.34 -0.86
C ILE A 67 6.73 -3.25 0.37
N VAL A 68 5.62 -3.45 1.08
CA VAL A 68 5.59 -4.32 2.27
C VAL A 68 5.92 -5.76 1.89
N THR A 69 5.29 -6.31 0.84
CA THR A 69 5.57 -7.67 0.35
C THR A 69 7.01 -7.84 -0.10
N PHE A 70 7.61 -6.83 -0.75
CA PHE A 70 9.03 -6.87 -1.13
C PHE A 70 9.94 -6.91 0.10
N PHE A 71 9.70 -6.08 1.11
CA PHE A 71 10.49 -6.09 2.34
C PHE A 71 10.32 -7.38 3.13
N GLU A 72 9.12 -7.95 3.18
CA GLU A 72 8.88 -9.25 3.78
C GLU A 72 9.71 -10.34 3.09
N HIS A 73 9.68 -10.36 1.76
CA HIS A 73 10.48 -11.30 0.96
C HIS A 73 11.99 -11.09 1.16
N ALA A 74 12.42 -9.83 1.25
CA ALA A 74 13.81 -9.47 1.51
C ALA A 74 14.31 -9.94 2.87
N ILE A 75 13.49 -9.89 3.92
CA ILE A 75 13.84 -10.35 5.27
C ILE A 75 13.93 -11.88 5.33
N ARG A 76 13.13 -12.59 4.52
CA ARG A 76 13.14 -14.07 4.43
C ARG A 76 14.19 -14.61 3.47
N MET A 77 14.85 -13.76 2.68
CA MET A 77 15.83 -14.17 1.69
C MET A 77 17.15 -14.62 2.36
N GLU A 78 17.59 -15.82 2.03
CA GLU A 78 18.90 -16.32 2.43
C GLU A 78 19.96 -15.84 1.44
N PHE A 79 20.92 -15.04 1.93
CA PHE A 79 22.00 -14.48 1.11
C PHE A 79 23.08 -15.53 0.86
N HIS A 80 23.11 -16.09 -0.35
CA HIS A 80 24.05 -17.12 -0.76
C HIS A 80 25.27 -16.54 -1.50
N GLY A 81 25.16 -15.33 -2.04
CA GLY A 81 26.27 -14.65 -2.70
C GLY A 81 26.13 -13.13 -2.83
N PRO A 82 27.19 -12.45 -3.31
CA PRO A 82 27.20 -10.99 -3.48
C PRO A 82 26.20 -10.50 -4.55
N LEU A 83 25.78 -11.37 -5.48
CA LEU A 83 24.74 -11.04 -6.45
C LEU A 83 23.36 -10.86 -5.80
N ASP A 84 23.06 -11.58 -4.72
CA ASP A 84 21.78 -11.47 -4.01
C ASP A 84 21.66 -10.11 -3.31
N LEU A 85 22.76 -9.62 -2.73
CA LEU A 85 22.82 -8.26 -2.19
C LEU A 85 22.63 -7.20 -3.28
N LEU A 86 23.21 -7.41 -4.46
CA LEU A 86 23.10 -6.47 -5.56
C LEU A 86 21.68 -6.45 -6.14
N ALA A 87 21.03 -7.62 -6.24
CA ALA A 87 19.63 -7.74 -6.64
C ALA A 87 18.69 -7.08 -5.62
N LEU A 88 18.95 -7.25 -4.32
CA LEU A 88 18.22 -6.58 -3.26
C LEU A 88 18.37 -5.05 -3.37
N ALA A 89 19.59 -4.56 -3.52
CA ALA A 89 19.87 -3.14 -3.67
C ALA A 89 19.19 -2.56 -4.92
N ALA A 90 19.19 -3.29 -6.03
CA ALA A 90 18.47 -2.92 -7.24
C ALA A 90 16.95 -2.86 -7.01
N GLY A 91 16.36 -3.83 -6.30
CA GLY A 91 14.94 -3.83 -5.95
C GLY A 91 14.54 -2.63 -5.09
N ILE A 92 15.33 -2.30 -4.07
CA ILE A 92 15.13 -1.09 -3.24
C ILE A 92 15.23 0.18 -4.11
N GLY A 93 16.19 0.21 -5.05
CA GLY A 93 16.33 1.31 -6.01
C GLY A 93 15.09 1.48 -6.89
N LEU A 94 14.55 0.39 -7.45
CA LEU A 94 13.33 0.41 -8.27
C LEU A 94 12.10 0.87 -7.47
N ILE A 95 11.96 0.42 -6.21
CA ILE A 95 10.89 0.87 -5.32
C ILE A 95 10.99 2.37 -5.05
N SER A 96 12.19 2.87 -4.75
CA SER A 96 12.42 4.29 -4.52
C SER A 96 12.04 5.13 -5.75
N LEU A 97 12.38 4.61 -6.94
CA LEU A 97 12.08 5.25 -8.22
C LEU A 97 10.58 5.25 -8.53
N ALA A 98 9.89 4.15 -8.23
CA ALA A 98 8.44 4.05 -8.34
C ALA A 98 7.71 5.01 -7.38
N LEU A 99 8.18 5.13 -6.14
CA LEU A 99 7.65 6.10 -5.16
C LEU A 99 7.86 7.54 -5.60
N TYR A 100 9.02 7.85 -6.20
CA TYR A 100 9.32 9.18 -6.72
C TYR A 100 8.37 9.58 -7.86
N PHE A 101 8.12 8.67 -8.80
CA PHE A 101 7.15 8.92 -9.87
C PHE A 101 5.73 9.05 -9.34
N SER A 102 5.31 8.18 -8.42
CA SER A 102 3.97 8.23 -7.83
C SER A 102 3.68 9.53 -7.07
N HIS A 103 4.70 10.20 -6.50
CA HIS A 103 4.54 11.52 -5.87
C HIS A 103 4.57 12.69 -6.86
N SER A 104 5.08 12.48 -8.07
CA SER A 104 5.16 13.52 -9.09
C SER A 104 3.81 13.73 -9.79
N ASP A 105 2.94 12.72 -9.81
CA ASP A 105 1.56 12.81 -10.33
C ASP A 105 0.60 13.59 -9.41
N ASP A 106 1.03 13.90 -8.17
CA ASP A 106 0.25 14.65 -7.16
C ASP A 106 0.44 16.19 -7.26
N LYS A 107 1.27 16.67 -8.21
CA LYS A 107 1.61 18.10 -8.39
C LYS A 107 0.95 18.75 -9.60
#